data_AF-A0A0Q0ACV3-F1
#
_entry.id   AF-A0A0Q0ACV3-F1
#
_cell.length_a   1.000
_cell.length_b   1.000
_cell.length_c   1.000
_cell.angle_alpha   90.00
_cell.angle_beta   90.00
_cell.angle_gamma   90.00
#
_symmetry.space_group_name_H-M   'P 1'
#
loop_
_entity.id
_entity.type
_entity.pdbx_description
1 polymer ?
#
loop_
_entity_poly.entity_id
_entity_poly.type
_entity_poly.pdbx_seq_one_letter_code
_entity_poly.pdbx_strand_id
1 'polypeptide(L)'
;MIRRFWRLLLAALVILLLVALGVWIWNRPAPPATLEHSNLDDGAALTSVTPATSIKTRIALAVTAEEMLTDKQLLAISKDASARIVQVVLPKDDCVMQQKTFQSALEKLDGPALVVGGIGPGATLAWRWLAGQTDDKAQAISVGFALEHVSNPPPVVDEGDTPPRICDVPLPQKAPHGHWLAAWNDAPDDPSAAFVRDQTNADTSISDYDIPLPQVLNTELRHLLLGENDSGGLGIPVVEVPASQPSDTVTLFMSGDGGWRDLDKVVAGDMAKMGYPVVGIDVLRYYWEHKTPEQTAVDLTDLMNHYRQKWGTKRFILAGYSFGADVMPAIYNRLATEDQNRVDAIILLAFARSGSFEIHVDGWLGNAGKEATTGPEMAKLPAAKVFCVYGIEEKKDSGCTDTTAVGEAVQLPGGHHFDEDYPALAKRLIDAINKRQGKTGAQ
;
A
#
# COMPACT_ATOMS: atom_id res chain seq x y z
N MET A 1 57.03 18.95 47.39
CA MET A 1 56.21 17.91 46.70
C MET A 1 54.72 18.27 46.62
N ILE A 2 54.10 18.80 47.67
CA ILE A 2 52.65 19.09 47.73
C ILE A 2 52.12 20.03 46.63
N ARG A 3 52.84 21.11 46.28
CA ARG A 3 52.43 22.06 45.22
C ARG A 3 52.41 21.47 43.81
N ARG A 4 53.24 20.46 43.52
CA ARG A 4 53.33 19.83 42.19
C ARG A 4 52.18 18.85 41.99
N PHE A 5 51.80 18.15 43.05
CA PHE A 5 50.63 17.27 43.10
C PHE A 5 49.31 18.04 42.92
N TRP A 6 49.19 19.21 43.57
CA TRP A 6 48.04 20.10 43.38
C TRP A 6 47.86 20.61 41.95
N ARG A 7 48.95 20.91 41.25
CA ARG A 7 48.90 21.31 39.83
C ARG A 7 48.46 20.17 38.92
N LEU A 8 48.89 18.95 39.20
CA LEU A 8 48.47 17.75 38.45
C LEU A 8 47.00 17.41 38.70
N LEU A 9 46.52 17.55 39.94
CA LEU A 9 45.11 17.39 40.29
C LEU A 9 44.22 18.44 39.60
N LEU A 10 44.63 19.71 39.60
CA LEU A 10 43.92 20.78 38.88
C LEU A 10 43.88 20.51 37.37
N ALA A 11 44.99 20.09 36.77
CA ALA A 11 45.02 19.75 35.35
C ALA A 11 44.10 18.57 35.00
N ALA A 12 44.10 17.51 35.82
CA ALA A 12 43.21 16.37 35.64
C ALA A 12 41.72 16.76 35.76
N LEU A 13 41.40 17.66 36.69
CA LEU A 13 40.03 18.13 36.91
C LEU A 13 39.53 19.02 35.75
N VAL A 14 40.41 19.85 35.18
CA VAL A 14 40.10 20.63 33.96
C VAL A 14 39.88 19.71 32.76
N ILE A 15 40.71 18.67 32.58
CA ILE A 15 40.54 17.70 31.51
C ILE A 15 39.20 16.95 31.67
N LEU A 16 38.86 16.51 32.88
CA LEU A 16 37.57 15.87 33.16
C LEU A 16 36.39 16.79 32.86
N LEU A 17 36.47 18.08 33.21
CA LEU A 17 35.45 19.06 32.86
C LEU A 17 35.31 19.27 31.36
N LEU A 18 36.42 19.34 30.61
CA LEU A 18 36.40 19.47 29.16
C LEU A 18 35.84 18.22 28.47
N VAL A 19 36.17 17.02 28.97
CA VAL A 19 35.60 15.77 28.48
C VAL A 19 34.11 15.69 28.79
N ALA A 20 33.70 16.03 30.01
CA ALA A 20 32.28 16.05 30.40
C ALA A 20 31.48 17.08 29.58
N LEU A 21 32.06 18.26 29.31
CA LEU A 21 31.47 19.28 28.45
C LEU A 21 31.38 18.79 27.00
N GLY A 22 32.41 18.13 26.49
CA GLY A 22 32.42 17.52 25.16
C GLY A 22 31.32 16.45 25.01
N VAL A 23 31.20 15.55 25.99
CA VAL A 23 30.14 14.53 26.04
C VAL A 23 28.75 15.17 26.14
N TRP A 24 28.61 16.23 26.94
CA TRP A 24 27.33 16.94 27.09
C TRP A 24 26.92 17.70 25.82
N ILE A 25 27.86 18.32 25.11
CA ILE A 25 27.61 18.97 23.82
C ILE A 25 27.26 17.92 22.76
N TRP A 26 27.95 16.78 22.76
CA TRP A 26 27.71 15.69 21.81
C TRP A 26 26.36 14.99 22.04
N ASN A 27 25.93 14.84 23.29
CA ASN A 27 24.67 14.19 23.66
C ASN A 27 23.50 15.15 23.88
N ARG A 28 23.67 16.46 23.60
CA ARG A 28 22.57 17.42 23.74
C ARG A 28 21.52 17.15 22.66
N PRO A 29 20.22 16.98 23.02
CA PRO A 29 19.18 16.83 22.01
C PRO A 29 19.17 18.08 21.12
N ALA A 30 19.03 17.87 19.81
CA ALA A 30 18.89 18.96 18.85
C ALA A 30 17.76 19.89 19.33
N PRO A 31 17.90 21.22 19.16
CA PRO A 31 16.81 22.12 19.51
C PRO A 31 15.55 21.71 18.74
N PRO A 32 14.35 21.89 19.31
CA PRO A 32 13.11 21.51 18.63
C PRO A 32 12.90 22.38 17.39
N ALA A 33 12.32 21.80 16.34
CA ALA A 33 11.80 22.57 15.22
C ALA A 33 10.73 23.57 15.73
N THR A 34 10.65 24.73 15.09
CA THR A 34 9.66 25.76 15.42
C THR A 34 8.52 25.70 14.41
N LEU A 35 7.28 25.84 14.88
CA LEU A 35 6.08 25.86 14.07
C LEU A 35 5.36 27.20 14.24
N GLU A 36 4.89 27.77 13.15
CA GLU A 36 4.13 29.02 13.09
C GLU A 36 2.89 28.84 12.21
N HIS A 37 1.74 29.30 12.70
CA HIS A 37 0.54 29.43 11.89
C HIS A 37 0.37 30.88 11.45
N SER A 38 0.08 31.07 10.17
CA SER A 38 -0.20 32.37 9.57
C SER A 38 -1.25 32.21 8.47
N ASN A 39 -1.62 33.32 7.84
CA ASN A 39 -2.49 33.32 6.67
C ASN A 39 -1.74 33.93 5.49
N LEU A 40 -2.01 33.45 4.29
CA LEU A 40 -1.61 34.08 3.04
C LEU A 40 -2.46 35.33 2.76
N ASP A 41 -2.06 36.12 1.78
CA ASP A 41 -2.74 37.38 1.43
C ASP A 41 -4.19 37.16 0.93
N ASP A 42 -4.49 35.97 0.42
CA ASP A 42 -5.83 35.52 0.03
C ASP A 42 -6.65 34.95 1.19
N GLY A 43 -6.10 34.92 2.40
CA GLY A 43 -6.73 34.40 3.61
C GLY A 43 -6.54 32.90 3.84
N ALA A 44 -5.88 32.17 2.94
CA ALA A 44 -5.62 30.75 3.11
C ALA A 44 -4.70 30.47 4.31
N ALA A 45 -5.06 29.46 5.12
CA ALA A 45 -4.26 29.09 6.29
C ALA A 45 -2.95 28.44 5.86
N LEU A 46 -1.86 28.89 6.49
CA LEU A 46 -0.49 28.42 6.24
C LEU A 46 0.13 27.96 7.56
N THR A 47 0.69 26.76 7.56
CA THR A 47 1.55 26.26 8.64
C THR A 47 2.98 26.19 8.15
N SER A 48 3.89 26.88 8.84
CA SER A 48 5.32 26.91 8.54
C SER A 48 6.10 26.20 9.64
N VAL A 49 6.94 25.23 9.26
CA VAL A 49 7.87 24.56 10.17
C VAL A 49 9.31 24.80 9.75
N THR A 50 10.14 25.24 10.69
CA THR A 50 11.57 25.51 10.48
C THR A 50 12.40 24.57 11.35
N PRO A 51 13.34 23.81 10.76
CA PRO A 51 14.18 22.90 11.52
C PRO A 51 15.18 23.72 12.37
N ALA A 52 15.57 23.19 13.53
CA ALA A 52 16.60 23.81 14.35
C ALA A 52 18.04 23.63 13.80
N THR A 53 18.19 22.75 12.81
CA THR A 53 19.43 22.44 12.11
C THR A 53 19.46 23.15 10.75
N SER A 54 20.57 23.03 10.03
CA SER A 54 20.64 23.49 8.64
C SER A 54 19.59 22.79 7.77
N ILE A 55 18.85 23.56 6.98
CA ILE A 55 17.82 23.05 6.06
C ILE A 55 18.47 22.13 5.03
N LYS A 56 18.12 20.84 5.06
CA LYS A 56 18.58 19.84 4.08
C LYS A 56 17.61 19.69 2.91
N THR A 57 16.33 19.85 3.17
CA THR A 57 15.27 19.76 2.16
C THR A 57 14.16 20.77 2.44
N ARG A 58 13.43 21.12 1.39
CA ARG A 58 12.34 22.09 1.38
C ARG A 58 11.09 21.40 0.86
N ILE A 59 10.04 21.40 1.65
CA ILE A 59 8.80 20.65 1.40
C ILE A 59 7.63 21.63 1.36
N ALA A 60 6.81 21.56 0.31
CA ALA A 60 5.52 22.24 0.27
C ALA A 60 4.37 21.24 0.19
N LEU A 61 3.37 21.41 1.05
CA LEU A 61 2.21 20.54 1.13
C LEU A 61 0.95 21.33 0.79
N ALA A 62 0.13 20.80 -0.11
CA ALA A 62 -1.16 21.36 -0.50
C ALA A 62 -2.28 20.40 -0.08
N VAL A 63 -3.15 20.82 0.83
CA VAL A 63 -4.17 19.96 1.46
C VAL A 63 -5.48 20.71 1.66
N THR A 64 -6.57 19.98 1.90
CA THR A 64 -7.83 20.57 2.39
C THR A 64 -7.77 20.78 3.91
N ALA A 65 -8.77 21.45 4.48
CA ALA A 65 -8.81 21.69 5.93
C ALA A 65 -9.00 20.37 6.70
N GLU A 66 -9.71 19.43 6.09
CA GLU A 66 -10.07 18.13 6.64
C GLU A 66 -8.91 17.12 6.52
N GLU A 67 -7.99 17.32 5.58
CA GLU A 67 -6.92 16.37 5.26
C GLU A 67 -5.51 16.89 5.63
N MET A 68 -5.44 17.95 6.42
CA MET A 68 -4.14 18.53 6.80
C MET A 68 -3.33 17.62 7.74
N LEU A 69 -2.00 17.57 7.57
CA LEU A 69 -1.15 16.94 8.57
C LEU A 69 -1.17 17.74 9.86
N THR A 70 -1.15 17.03 10.98
CA THR A 70 -1.12 17.64 12.32
C THR A 70 0.24 18.28 12.60
N ASP A 71 0.25 19.29 13.48
CA ASP A 71 1.49 19.94 13.97
C ASP A 71 2.53 18.93 14.44
N LYS A 72 2.08 17.86 15.13
CA LYS A 72 2.96 16.81 15.63
C LYS A 72 3.63 16.04 14.49
N GLN A 73 2.91 15.73 13.41
CA GLN A 73 3.47 15.06 12.24
C GLN A 73 4.46 15.99 11.52
N LEU A 74 4.09 17.25 11.29
CA LEU A 74 4.97 18.22 10.63
C LEU A 74 6.27 18.47 11.41
N LEU A 75 6.18 18.61 12.74
CA LEU A 75 7.35 18.75 13.62
C LEU A 75 8.24 17.51 13.60
N ALA A 76 7.66 16.31 13.56
CA ALA A 76 8.40 15.05 13.46
C ALA A 76 9.17 14.96 12.13
N ILE A 77 8.50 15.20 10.99
CA ILE A 77 9.14 15.21 9.66
C ILE A 77 10.27 16.24 9.62
N SER A 78 10.02 17.47 10.09
CA SER A 78 11.02 18.53 10.10
C SER A 78 12.26 18.16 10.93
N LYS A 79 12.04 17.56 12.10
CA LYS A 79 13.12 17.10 12.98
C LYS A 79 13.93 15.97 12.33
N ASP A 80 13.26 14.94 11.83
CA ASP A 80 13.92 13.72 11.36
C ASP A 80 14.68 13.96 10.04
N ALA A 81 14.10 14.76 9.14
CA ALA A 81 14.68 15.04 7.82
C ALA A 81 15.46 16.37 7.74
N SER A 82 15.51 17.17 8.82
CA SER A 82 16.00 18.58 8.79
C SER A 82 15.31 19.40 7.69
N ALA A 83 13.99 19.26 7.59
CA ALA A 83 13.17 19.83 6.53
C ALA A 83 12.55 21.18 6.91
N ARG A 84 12.64 22.17 6.02
CA ARG A 84 11.78 23.36 6.05
C ARG A 84 10.48 22.99 5.35
N ILE A 85 9.35 23.19 6.03
CA ILE A 85 8.04 22.76 5.53
C ILE A 85 7.08 23.94 5.51
N VAL A 86 6.32 24.06 4.42
CA VAL A 86 5.07 24.84 4.40
C VAL A 86 3.91 23.91 4.08
N GLN A 87 2.82 24.02 4.80
CA GLN A 87 1.56 23.35 4.50
C GLN A 87 0.49 24.41 4.34
N VAL A 88 -0.15 24.44 3.18
CA VAL A 88 -1.22 25.39 2.86
C VAL A 88 -2.56 24.67 2.75
N VAL A 89 -3.59 25.27 3.33
CA VAL A 89 -4.98 24.83 3.18
C VAL A 89 -5.55 25.46 1.93
N LEU A 90 -5.92 24.64 0.97
CA LEU A 90 -6.47 25.06 -0.32
C LEU A 90 -7.91 25.56 -0.17
N PRO A 91 -8.30 26.64 -0.90
CA PRO A 91 -9.70 27.07 -0.96
C PRO A 91 -10.57 26.01 -1.65
N LYS A 92 -11.84 25.93 -1.25
CA LYS A 92 -12.81 24.99 -1.84
C LYS A 92 -13.23 25.46 -3.25
N ASP A 93 -13.43 24.50 -4.14
CA ASP A 93 -14.15 24.64 -5.42
C ASP A 93 -13.67 25.72 -6.42
N ASP A 94 -12.40 26.17 -6.34
CA ASP A 94 -11.80 27.07 -7.34
C ASP A 94 -10.35 26.67 -7.64
N CYS A 95 -10.13 25.88 -8.69
CA CYS A 95 -8.81 25.41 -9.07
C CYS A 95 -7.81 26.53 -9.45
N VAL A 96 -8.28 27.62 -10.08
CA VAL A 96 -7.39 28.73 -10.46
C VAL A 96 -6.91 29.44 -9.19
N MET A 97 -7.82 29.63 -8.22
CA MET A 97 -7.46 30.14 -6.92
C MET A 97 -6.52 29.18 -6.19
N GLN A 98 -6.81 27.87 -6.17
CA GLN A 98 -5.93 26.86 -5.56
C GLN A 98 -4.50 26.90 -6.13
N GLN A 99 -4.34 27.01 -7.45
CA GLN A 99 -3.02 27.16 -8.08
C GLN A 99 -2.30 28.43 -7.61
N LYS A 100 -3.02 29.56 -7.56
CA LYS A 100 -2.47 30.84 -7.11
C LYS A 100 -2.08 30.78 -5.62
N THR A 101 -2.97 30.27 -4.77
CA THR A 101 -2.74 30.07 -3.33
C THR A 101 -1.51 29.21 -3.09
N PHE A 102 -1.39 28.10 -3.81
CA PHE A 102 -0.24 27.21 -3.68
C PHE A 102 1.07 27.86 -4.17
N GLN A 103 1.01 28.62 -5.27
CA GLN A 103 2.17 29.39 -5.73
C GLN A 103 2.63 30.42 -4.67
N SER A 104 1.70 31.13 -4.03
CA SER A 104 2.01 32.04 -2.92
C SER A 104 2.57 31.31 -1.69
N ALA A 105 2.15 30.07 -1.42
CA ALA A 105 2.72 29.25 -0.36
C ALA A 105 4.18 28.86 -0.66
N LEU A 106 4.52 28.51 -1.90
CA LEU A 106 5.88 28.19 -2.32
C LEU A 106 6.86 29.34 -2.08
N GLU A 107 6.40 30.59 -2.26
CA GLU A 107 7.22 31.79 -1.99
C GLU A 107 7.60 31.95 -0.51
N LYS A 108 6.91 31.26 0.42
CA LYS A 108 7.20 31.28 1.87
C LYS A 108 8.22 30.22 2.31
N LEU A 109 8.74 29.42 1.39
CA LEU A 109 9.62 28.27 1.68
C LEU A 109 11.12 28.63 1.78
N ASP A 110 11.48 29.92 1.67
CA ASP A 110 12.86 30.42 1.77
C ASP A 110 13.82 29.72 0.79
N GLY A 111 13.35 29.48 -0.44
CA GLY A 111 14.07 28.79 -1.52
C GLY A 111 13.15 27.83 -2.30
N PRO A 112 13.65 27.23 -3.39
CA PRO A 112 12.86 26.30 -4.19
C PRO A 112 12.51 25.05 -3.39
N ALA A 113 11.28 24.55 -3.56
CA ALA A 113 10.89 23.25 -3.04
C ALA A 113 11.71 22.14 -3.74
N LEU A 114 12.10 21.13 -2.98
CA LEU A 114 12.64 19.87 -3.54
C LEU A 114 11.57 18.79 -3.54
N VAL A 115 10.65 18.85 -2.58
CA VAL A 115 9.52 17.92 -2.45
C VAL A 115 8.22 18.71 -2.44
N VAL A 116 7.25 18.31 -3.25
CA VAL A 116 5.88 18.81 -3.17
C VAL A 116 4.92 17.65 -2.94
N GLY A 117 4.10 17.76 -1.91
CA GLY A 117 3.08 16.76 -1.60
C GLY A 117 1.68 17.36 -1.63
N GLY A 118 0.66 16.55 -1.87
CA GLY A 118 -0.71 16.99 -1.64
C GLY A 118 -1.74 15.88 -1.70
N ILE A 119 -2.94 16.21 -1.24
CA ILE A 119 -4.10 15.31 -1.17
C ILE A 119 -5.24 15.91 -2.00
N GLY A 120 -5.97 15.08 -2.75
CA GLY A 120 -7.11 15.51 -3.57
C GLY A 120 -6.71 16.61 -4.56
N PRO A 121 -7.27 17.84 -4.51
CA PRO A 121 -6.83 18.94 -5.36
C PRO A 121 -5.32 19.27 -5.23
N GLY A 122 -4.75 19.06 -4.05
CA GLY A 122 -3.32 19.20 -3.81
C GLY A 122 -2.48 18.13 -4.51
N ALA A 123 -3.01 16.92 -4.68
CA ALA A 123 -2.35 15.85 -5.41
C ALA A 123 -2.17 16.24 -6.89
N THR A 124 -3.17 16.90 -7.47
CA THR A 124 -3.15 17.47 -8.83
C THR A 124 -2.14 18.63 -8.95
N LEU A 125 -2.05 19.48 -7.92
CA LEU A 125 -1.03 20.55 -7.87
C LEU A 125 0.39 20.01 -7.77
N ALA A 126 0.61 18.92 -7.03
CA ALA A 126 1.92 18.27 -6.94
C ALA A 126 2.40 17.76 -8.31
N TRP A 127 1.53 17.11 -9.08
CA TRP A 127 1.84 16.70 -10.45
C TRP A 127 2.13 17.90 -11.37
N ARG A 128 1.30 18.94 -11.32
CA ARG A 128 1.53 20.17 -12.11
C ARG A 128 2.86 20.83 -11.79
N TRP A 129 3.22 20.87 -10.50
CA TRP A 129 4.50 21.40 -10.07
C TRP A 129 5.65 20.58 -10.63
N LEU A 130 5.58 19.24 -10.56
CA LEU A 130 6.61 18.34 -11.08
C LEU A 130 6.80 18.52 -12.59
N ALA A 131 5.71 18.61 -13.34
CA ALA A 131 5.75 18.80 -14.78
C ALA A 131 6.43 20.11 -15.22
N GLY A 132 6.50 21.11 -14.32
CA GLY A 132 7.24 22.36 -14.53
C GLY A 132 8.70 22.33 -14.08
N GLN A 133 9.19 21.23 -13.50
CA GLN A 133 10.56 21.13 -12.99
C GLN A 133 11.58 20.82 -14.08
N THR A 134 12.82 21.22 -13.83
CA THR A 134 13.99 20.90 -14.64
C THR A 134 15.08 20.17 -13.85
N ASP A 135 14.81 19.82 -12.60
CA ASP A 135 15.74 19.12 -11.70
C ASP A 135 15.26 17.67 -11.52
N ASP A 136 16.11 16.71 -11.87
CA ASP A 136 15.83 15.28 -11.71
C ASP A 136 15.70 14.85 -10.25
N LYS A 137 16.13 15.70 -9.30
CA LYS A 137 15.97 15.45 -7.87
C LYS A 137 14.62 15.91 -7.33
N ALA A 138 13.82 16.63 -8.11
CA ALA A 138 12.48 17.03 -7.69
C ALA A 138 11.60 15.80 -7.41
N GLN A 139 10.82 15.85 -6.34
CA GLN A 139 9.94 14.76 -5.92
C GLN A 139 8.52 15.29 -5.74
N ALA A 140 7.53 14.66 -6.36
CA ALA A 140 6.13 14.96 -6.10
C ALA A 140 5.42 13.75 -5.49
N ILE A 141 4.59 13.98 -4.47
CA ILE A 141 3.74 12.96 -3.85
C ILE A 141 2.28 13.38 -4.01
N SER A 142 1.52 12.59 -4.78
CA SER A 142 0.10 12.83 -5.06
C SER A 142 -0.74 11.76 -4.38
N VAL A 143 -1.40 12.12 -3.27
CA VAL A 143 -2.23 11.19 -2.51
C VAL A 143 -3.71 11.34 -2.89
N GLY A 144 -4.39 10.25 -3.21
CA GLY A 144 -5.78 10.28 -3.68
C GLY A 144 -5.91 10.97 -5.05
N PHE A 145 -4.91 10.84 -5.90
CA PHE A 145 -4.88 11.46 -7.24
C PHE A 145 -6.07 10.98 -8.08
N ALA A 146 -6.76 11.93 -8.71
CA ALA A 146 -7.91 11.67 -9.58
C ALA A 146 -7.85 12.60 -10.81
N LEU A 147 -8.12 12.05 -11.99
CA LEU A 147 -8.21 12.78 -13.26
C LEU A 147 -9.60 13.32 -13.54
N GLU A 148 -10.63 12.54 -13.24
CA GLU A 148 -12.04 12.79 -13.58
C GLU A 148 -12.91 13.24 -12.39
N HIS A 149 -12.32 13.25 -11.19
CA HIS A 149 -12.95 13.71 -9.96
C HIS A 149 -11.99 14.58 -9.14
N VAL A 150 -12.51 15.30 -8.13
CA VAL A 150 -11.68 16.14 -7.24
C VAL A 150 -10.89 15.32 -6.20
N SER A 151 -11.28 14.06 -5.99
CA SER A 151 -10.64 13.11 -5.08
C SER A 151 -10.94 11.68 -5.50
N ASN A 152 -10.10 10.74 -5.08
CA ASN A 152 -10.38 9.31 -5.09
C ASN A 152 -10.34 8.74 -3.65
N PRO A 153 -11.42 8.08 -3.15
CA PRO A 153 -12.69 7.83 -3.84
C PRO A 153 -13.47 9.11 -4.17
N PRO A 154 -14.37 9.07 -5.18
CA PRO A 154 -15.23 10.20 -5.50
C PRO A 154 -16.06 10.62 -4.27
N PRO A 155 -16.25 11.93 -4.04
CA PRO A 155 -17.04 12.38 -2.90
C PRO A 155 -18.49 11.92 -3.04
N VAL A 156 -19.06 11.40 -1.95
CA VAL A 156 -20.49 11.07 -1.88
C VAL A 156 -21.28 12.37 -1.94
N VAL A 157 -22.10 12.52 -2.97
CA VAL A 157 -22.98 13.68 -3.17
C VAL A 157 -24.42 13.30 -2.88
N ASP A 158 -25.12 14.17 -2.15
CA ASP A 158 -26.54 14.03 -1.88
C ASP A 158 -27.38 14.22 -3.16
N GLU A 159 -28.57 13.63 -3.17
CA GLU A 159 -29.47 13.70 -4.32
C GLU A 159 -29.89 15.15 -4.62
N GLY A 160 -29.41 15.68 -5.75
CA GLY A 160 -29.67 17.07 -6.19
C GLY A 160 -28.46 18.00 -6.10
N ASP A 161 -27.36 17.58 -5.47
CA ASP A 161 -26.12 18.35 -5.43
C ASP A 161 -25.30 18.16 -6.71
N THR A 162 -24.60 19.22 -7.12
CA THR A 162 -23.71 19.16 -8.28
C THR A 162 -22.38 18.56 -7.83
N PRO A 163 -21.88 17.48 -8.45
CA PRO A 163 -20.55 16.97 -8.15
C PRO A 163 -19.49 18.08 -8.27
N PRO A 164 -18.49 18.11 -7.36
CA PRO A 164 -17.41 19.07 -7.47
C PRO A 164 -16.75 18.97 -8.85
N ARG A 165 -16.62 20.09 -9.55
CA ARG A 165 -16.04 20.11 -10.89
C ARG A 165 -14.52 20.12 -10.80
N ILE A 166 -13.90 19.34 -11.67
CA ILE A 166 -12.48 19.44 -11.93
C ILE A 166 -12.18 20.80 -12.54
N CYS A 167 -10.94 21.23 -12.32
CA CYS A 167 -10.34 22.30 -13.09
C CYS A 167 -10.58 22.13 -14.60
N ASP A 168 -11.21 23.10 -15.27
CA ASP A 168 -11.29 23.15 -16.73
C ASP A 168 -9.90 23.34 -17.40
N VAL A 169 -8.84 23.51 -16.60
CA VAL A 169 -7.46 23.58 -17.08
C VAL A 169 -6.93 22.15 -17.26
N PRO A 170 -6.52 21.75 -18.48
CA PRO A 170 -5.94 20.44 -18.71
C PRO A 170 -4.68 20.20 -17.87
N LEU A 171 -4.47 18.96 -17.43
CA LEU A 171 -3.23 18.56 -16.76
C LEU A 171 -2.09 18.42 -17.77
N PRO A 172 -0.85 18.79 -17.41
CA PRO A 172 0.32 18.45 -18.19
C PRO A 172 0.37 16.94 -18.43
N GLN A 173 0.62 16.52 -19.66
CA GLN A 173 0.58 15.11 -20.06
C GLN A 173 1.83 14.32 -19.67
N LYS A 174 2.94 15.02 -19.38
CA LYS A 174 4.24 14.45 -19.02
C LYS A 174 4.95 15.37 -18.04
N ALA A 175 5.79 14.78 -17.19
CA ALA A 175 6.81 15.47 -16.41
C ALA A 175 8.19 14.94 -16.80
N PRO A 176 9.00 15.67 -17.59
CA PRO A 176 10.25 15.14 -18.14
C PRO A 176 11.37 14.99 -17.10
N HIS A 177 11.23 15.65 -15.94
CA HIS A 177 12.22 15.66 -14.86
C HIS A 177 11.57 15.32 -13.53
N GLY A 178 12.40 14.88 -12.61
CA GLY A 178 12.01 14.51 -11.25
C GLY A 178 11.31 13.17 -11.19
N HIS A 179 10.88 12.80 -9.99
CA HIS A 179 10.15 11.57 -9.71
C HIS A 179 8.78 11.88 -9.12
N TRP A 180 7.80 11.09 -9.52
CA TRP A 180 6.43 11.18 -9.05
C TRP A 180 6.08 9.93 -8.25
N LEU A 181 5.45 10.10 -7.10
CA LEU A 181 4.79 9.03 -6.37
C LEU A 181 3.30 9.33 -6.34
N ALA A 182 2.50 8.48 -6.97
CA ALA A 182 1.05 8.51 -6.84
C ALA A 182 0.64 7.47 -5.79
N ALA A 183 -0.05 7.92 -4.75
CA ALA A 183 -0.46 7.04 -3.65
C ALA A 183 -1.97 7.08 -3.41
N TRP A 184 -2.55 5.94 -3.05
CA TRP A 184 -3.97 5.83 -2.71
C TRP A 184 -4.16 4.95 -1.47
N ASN A 185 -5.31 5.06 -0.81
CA ASN A 185 -5.79 4.05 0.13
C ASN A 185 -6.89 3.15 -0.48
N ASP A 186 -7.37 3.50 -1.68
CA ASP A 186 -8.32 2.70 -2.45
C ASP A 186 -7.81 2.48 -3.88
N ALA A 187 -8.47 1.63 -4.65
CA ALA A 187 -8.17 1.48 -6.07
C ALA A 187 -8.46 2.82 -6.77
N PRO A 188 -7.53 3.34 -7.59
CA PRO A 188 -7.81 4.48 -8.46
C PRO A 188 -8.86 4.14 -9.51
N ASP A 189 -9.60 5.16 -9.97
CA ASP A 189 -10.40 5.06 -11.18
C ASP A 189 -9.53 4.80 -12.42
N ASP A 190 -10.09 4.15 -13.44
CA ASP A 190 -9.35 3.72 -14.65
C ASP A 190 -8.59 4.88 -15.32
N PRO A 191 -9.21 6.06 -15.56
CA PRO A 191 -8.52 7.20 -16.15
C PRO A 191 -7.27 7.59 -15.35
N SER A 192 -7.39 7.68 -14.03
CA SER A 192 -6.28 8.03 -13.14
C SER A 192 -5.19 6.97 -13.12
N ALA A 193 -5.57 5.69 -13.06
CA ALA A 193 -4.63 4.57 -13.10
C ALA A 193 -3.84 4.54 -14.41
N ALA A 194 -4.53 4.67 -15.54
CA ALA A 194 -3.93 4.69 -16.88
C ALA A 194 -2.97 5.88 -17.03
N PHE A 195 -3.37 7.06 -16.56
CA PHE A 195 -2.53 8.25 -16.63
C PHE A 195 -1.22 8.07 -15.86
N VAL A 196 -1.27 7.48 -14.67
CA VAL A 196 -0.08 7.25 -13.84
C VAL A 196 0.84 6.20 -14.47
N ARG A 197 0.28 5.09 -14.97
CA ARG A 197 1.04 4.02 -15.65
C ARG A 197 1.77 4.51 -16.90
N ASP A 198 1.20 5.50 -17.60
CA ASP A 198 1.83 6.10 -18.77
C ASP A 198 3.08 6.95 -18.44
N GLN A 199 3.36 7.23 -17.17
CA GLN A 199 4.49 8.06 -16.76
C GLN A 199 5.74 7.22 -16.45
N THR A 200 6.84 7.51 -17.14
CA THR A 200 8.11 6.75 -16.98
C THR A 200 8.86 7.06 -15.68
N ASN A 201 8.47 8.13 -14.99
CA ASN A 201 9.08 8.59 -13.75
C ASN A 201 8.10 8.50 -12.57
N ALA A 202 7.05 7.68 -12.69
CA ALA A 202 6.08 7.45 -11.63
C ALA A 202 6.31 6.13 -10.91
N ASP A 203 6.35 6.20 -9.60
CA ASP A 203 6.14 5.08 -8.69
C ASP A 203 4.71 5.14 -8.14
N THR A 204 4.23 4.01 -7.64
CA THR A 204 2.91 3.93 -7.02
C THR A 204 2.96 3.28 -5.66
N SER A 205 2.07 3.73 -4.78
CA SER A 205 1.82 3.12 -3.49
C SER A 205 0.32 2.99 -3.29
N ILE A 206 -0.13 1.81 -2.89
CA ILE A 206 -1.50 1.65 -2.41
C ILE A 206 -1.38 1.22 -0.96
N SER A 207 -2.07 1.93 -0.09
CA SER A 207 -2.20 1.66 1.34
C SER A 207 -3.50 0.93 1.64
N ASP A 208 -3.64 0.45 2.87
CA ASP A 208 -4.87 -0.19 3.32
C ASP A 208 -6.04 0.83 3.32
N TYR A 209 -7.24 0.38 2.92
CA TYR A 209 -8.43 1.22 2.80
C TYR A 209 -8.83 1.97 4.07
N ASP A 210 -8.60 1.37 5.24
CA ASP A 210 -8.88 1.98 6.53
C ASP A 210 -7.86 3.05 6.95
N ILE A 211 -6.80 3.24 6.18
CA ILE A 211 -5.79 4.27 6.43
C ILE A 211 -6.26 5.61 5.86
N PRO A 212 -6.42 6.66 6.68
CA PRO A 212 -6.77 7.99 6.19
C PRO A 212 -5.70 8.57 5.26
N LEU A 213 -6.09 9.29 4.21
CA LEU A 213 -5.16 9.91 3.25
C LEU A 213 -4.06 10.79 3.89
N PRO A 214 -4.31 11.56 4.97
CA PRO A 214 -3.24 12.28 5.67
C PRO A 214 -2.16 11.35 6.25
N GLN A 215 -2.56 10.16 6.71
CA GLN A 215 -1.61 9.16 7.19
C GLN A 215 -0.81 8.56 6.04
N VAL A 216 -1.44 8.30 4.87
CA VAL A 216 -0.74 7.86 3.65
C VAL A 216 0.33 8.90 3.26
N LEU A 217 -0.04 10.19 3.15
CA LEU A 217 0.91 11.26 2.82
C LEU A 217 2.08 11.32 3.82
N ASN A 218 1.79 11.22 5.12
CA ASN A 218 2.82 11.23 6.15
C ASN A 218 3.76 10.02 6.05
N THR A 219 3.24 8.82 5.79
CA THR A 219 4.05 7.60 5.59
C THR A 219 4.95 7.76 4.37
N GLU A 220 4.41 8.14 3.22
CA GLU A 220 5.18 8.28 1.98
C GLU A 220 6.24 9.39 2.06
N LEU A 221 5.93 10.51 2.72
CA LEU A 221 6.93 11.53 3.02
C LEU A 221 8.09 10.96 3.85
N ARG A 222 7.79 10.17 4.87
CA ARG A 222 8.84 9.56 5.72
C ARG A 222 9.64 8.51 4.94
N HIS A 223 9.00 7.68 4.11
CA HIS A 223 9.68 6.72 3.24
C HIS A 223 10.66 7.43 2.29
N LEU A 224 10.17 8.45 1.58
CA LEU A 224 10.99 9.24 0.65
C LEU A 224 12.19 9.90 1.36
N LEU A 225 11.97 10.44 2.56
CA LEU A 225 12.99 11.24 3.26
C LEU A 225 13.97 10.40 4.09
N LEU A 226 13.55 9.23 4.57
CA LEU A 226 14.28 8.42 5.56
C LEU A 226 14.67 7.02 5.05
N GLY A 227 14.09 6.55 3.93
CA GLY A 227 14.40 5.24 3.34
C GLY A 227 13.85 4.04 4.11
N GLU A 228 12.71 4.17 4.80
CA GLU A 228 12.01 3.05 5.43
C GLU A 228 11.31 2.20 4.34
N ASN A 229 11.52 0.87 4.34
CA ASN A 229 10.87 -0.09 3.43
C ASN A 229 10.09 -1.14 4.25
N ASP A 230 8.78 -1.28 4.00
CA ASP A 230 7.86 -2.06 4.84
C ASP A 230 7.77 -3.57 4.51
N SER A 231 8.34 -4.04 3.40
CA SER A 231 8.10 -5.39 2.86
C SER A 231 9.20 -6.43 3.13
N GLY A 232 10.05 -6.20 4.14
CA GLY A 232 11.10 -7.17 4.52
C GLY A 232 12.09 -7.52 3.41
N GLY A 233 12.13 -6.72 2.33
CA GLY A 233 13.04 -6.87 1.19
C GLY A 233 12.55 -7.76 0.04
N LEU A 234 11.35 -8.35 0.09
CA LEU A 234 10.84 -9.24 -0.97
C LEU A 234 10.03 -8.53 -2.07
N GLY A 235 9.60 -7.29 -1.85
CA GLY A 235 8.79 -6.56 -2.82
C GLY A 235 7.38 -7.13 -3.04
N ILE A 236 6.93 -8.06 -2.18
CA ILE A 236 5.58 -8.64 -2.20
C ILE A 236 4.73 -7.94 -1.12
N PRO A 237 3.58 -7.35 -1.45
CA PRO A 237 2.73 -6.65 -0.49
C PRO A 237 1.94 -7.65 0.36
N VAL A 238 2.50 -8.02 1.51
CA VAL A 238 1.92 -9.03 2.40
C VAL A 238 1.35 -8.47 3.69
N VAL A 239 0.29 -9.09 4.19
CA VAL A 239 -0.32 -8.80 5.49
C VAL A 239 -0.26 -10.05 6.37
N GLU A 240 0.46 -9.98 7.48
CA GLU A 240 0.61 -11.09 8.42
C GLU A 240 -0.54 -11.13 9.42
N VAL A 241 -1.28 -12.24 9.41
CA VAL A 241 -2.35 -12.53 10.38
C VAL A 241 -1.95 -13.78 11.19
N PRO A 242 -1.08 -13.63 12.20
CA PRO A 242 -0.59 -14.75 12.97
C PRO A 242 -1.69 -15.35 13.86
N ALA A 243 -1.67 -16.68 14.00
CA ALA A 243 -2.44 -17.36 15.03
C ALA A 243 -1.79 -17.18 16.41
N SER A 244 -2.58 -17.35 17.48
CA SER A 244 -2.07 -17.22 18.86
C SER A 244 -1.06 -18.29 19.26
N GLN A 245 -1.02 -19.42 18.54
CA GLN A 245 -0.09 -20.51 18.77
C GLN A 245 0.71 -20.79 17.48
N PRO A 246 2.00 -21.19 17.58
CA PRO A 246 2.76 -21.60 16.41
C PRO A 246 2.08 -22.74 15.67
N SER A 247 2.12 -22.69 14.33
CA SER A 247 1.58 -23.72 13.45
C SER A 247 2.63 -24.14 12.43
N ASP A 248 2.75 -25.45 12.19
CA ASP A 248 3.57 -25.98 11.10
C ASP A 248 2.95 -25.72 9.71
N THR A 249 1.70 -25.22 9.65
CA THR A 249 0.95 -24.90 8.43
C THR A 249 0.58 -23.42 8.39
N VAL A 250 0.81 -22.76 7.24
CA VAL A 250 0.35 -21.39 6.98
C VAL A 250 -0.50 -21.36 5.71
N THR A 251 -1.51 -20.49 5.67
CA THR A 251 -2.24 -20.17 4.44
C THR A 251 -1.62 -18.93 3.80
N LEU A 252 -1.18 -19.05 2.55
CA LEU A 252 -0.87 -17.91 1.68
C LEU A 252 -2.16 -17.59 0.91
N PHE A 253 -2.74 -16.42 1.19
CA PHE A 253 -4.06 -16.04 0.69
C PHE A 253 -3.94 -14.86 -0.28
N MET A 254 -4.15 -15.09 -1.57
CA MET A 254 -4.25 -14.06 -2.61
C MET A 254 -5.66 -13.47 -2.62
N SER A 255 -5.78 -12.16 -2.37
CA SER A 255 -7.07 -11.45 -2.35
C SER A 255 -7.74 -11.37 -3.72
N GLY A 256 -8.95 -10.81 -3.75
CA GLY A 256 -9.55 -10.32 -4.99
C GLY A 256 -8.78 -9.14 -5.60
N ASP A 257 -9.28 -8.67 -6.75
CA ASP A 257 -8.80 -7.50 -7.49
C ASP A 257 -8.95 -6.18 -6.73
N GLY A 258 -9.90 -6.11 -5.80
CA GLY A 258 -10.01 -5.01 -4.84
C GLY A 258 -8.87 -4.95 -3.81
N GLY A 259 -7.97 -5.94 -3.75
CA GLY A 259 -6.89 -5.99 -2.76
C GLY A 259 -7.32 -6.58 -1.42
N TRP A 260 -6.46 -6.50 -0.40
CA TRP A 260 -6.67 -7.16 0.90
C TRP A 260 -7.77 -6.47 1.71
N ARG A 261 -9.04 -6.89 1.53
CA ARG A 261 -10.25 -6.20 2.04
C ARG A 261 -11.28 -7.15 2.64
N ASP A 262 -12.38 -6.57 3.13
CA ASP A 262 -13.62 -7.18 3.62
C ASP A 262 -13.57 -8.71 3.81
N LEU A 263 -13.94 -9.49 2.78
CA LEU A 263 -13.93 -10.96 2.81
C LEU A 263 -12.57 -11.52 3.22
N ASP A 264 -11.49 -11.14 2.54
CA ASP A 264 -10.14 -11.66 2.77
C ASP A 264 -9.66 -11.36 4.20
N LYS A 265 -9.81 -10.10 4.64
CA LYS A 265 -9.42 -9.63 5.98
C LYS A 265 -10.19 -10.36 7.07
N VAL A 266 -11.52 -10.47 6.95
CA VAL A 266 -12.37 -11.07 7.99
C VAL A 266 -12.17 -12.58 8.05
N VAL A 267 -12.16 -13.27 6.90
CA VAL A 267 -11.92 -14.73 6.83
C VAL A 267 -10.54 -15.07 7.38
N ALA A 268 -9.49 -14.35 7.00
CA ALA A 268 -8.15 -14.58 7.52
C ALA A 268 -8.06 -14.35 9.04
N GLY A 269 -8.70 -13.29 9.55
CA GLY A 269 -8.79 -12.99 10.98
C GLY A 269 -9.48 -14.12 11.76
N ASP A 270 -10.60 -14.62 11.24
CA ASP A 270 -11.33 -15.73 11.89
C ASP A 270 -10.58 -17.05 11.80
N MET A 271 -9.88 -17.32 10.68
CA MET A 271 -8.98 -18.47 10.57
C MET A 271 -7.85 -18.42 11.61
N ALA A 272 -7.22 -17.26 11.79
CA ALA A 272 -6.15 -17.07 12.76
C ALA A 272 -6.62 -17.21 14.21
N LYS A 273 -7.82 -16.71 14.54
CA LYS A 273 -8.48 -16.94 15.84
C LYS A 273 -8.70 -18.43 16.12
N MET A 274 -8.96 -19.22 15.07
CA MET A 274 -9.13 -20.67 15.14
C MET A 274 -7.83 -21.47 15.00
N GLY A 275 -6.66 -20.81 15.03
CA GLY A 275 -5.36 -21.47 15.07
C GLY A 275 -4.68 -21.68 13.70
N TYR A 276 -5.23 -21.13 12.62
CA TYR A 276 -4.66 -21.24 11.27
C TYR A 276 -4.09 -19.89 10.85
N PRO A 277 -2.76 -19.67 10.96
CA PRO A 277 -2.16 -18.41 10.57
C PRO A 277 -2.31 -18.18 9.06
N VAL A 278 -2.51 -16.92 8.70
CA VAL A 278 -2.67 -16.49 7.30
C VAL A 278 -1.63 -15.41 6.99
N VAL A 279 -1.07 -15.49 5.80
CA VAL A 279 -0.33 -14.41 5.16
C VAL A 279 -1.16 -14.00 3.96
N GLY A 280 -1.76 -12.82 4.03
CA GLY A 280 -2.45 -12.20 2.91
C GLY A 280 -1.47 -11.66 1.90
N ILE A 281 -1.78 -11.79 0.62
CA ILE A 281 -1.08 -11.17 -0.51
C ILE A 281 -2.08 -10.21 -1.13
N ASP A 282 -1.81 -8.91 -1.04
CA ASP A 282 -2.66 -7.87 -1.65
C ASP A 282 -2.46 -7.90 -3.17
N VAL A 283 -3.41 -8.54 -3.85
CA VAL A 283 -3.38 -8.77 -5.30
C VAL A 283 -3.47 -7.46 -6.08
N LEU A 284 -4.16 -6.43 -5.56
CA LEU A 284 -4.23 -5.09 -6.17
C LEU A 284 -2.85 -4.46 -6.27
N ARG A 285 -2.12 -4.45 -5.15
CA ARG A 285 -0.74 -3.93 -5.13
C ARG A 285 0.20 -4.83 -5.92
N TYR A 286 0.05 -6.13 -5.79
CA TYR A 286 0.98 -7.09 -6.38
C TYR A 286 0.90 -7.11 -7.91
N TYR A 287 -0.29 -7.03 -8.49
CA TYR A 287 -0.51 -6.98 -9.95
C TYR A 287 -0.74 -5.56 -10.47
N TRP A 288 -0.33 -4.53 -9.73
CA TRP A 288 -0.35 -3.15 -10.22
C TRP A 288 0.39 -3.02 -11.57
N GLU A 289 1.52 -3.73 -11.67
CA GLU A 289 2.24 -4.00 -12.91
C GLU A 289 2.01 -5.45 -13.34
N HIS A 290 1.95 -5.67 -14.65
CA HIS A 290 1.82 -7.00 -15.24
C HIS A 290 2.90 -7.96 -14.74
N LYS A 291 2.48 -9.15 -14.28
CA LYS A 291 3.36 -10.25 -13.90
C LYS A 291 2.91 -11.54 -14.57
N THR A 292 3.86 -12.28 -15.13
CA THR A 292 3.56 -13.58 -15.74
C THR A 292 3.32 -14.64 -14.65
N PRO A 293 2.57 -15.73 -14.95
CA PRO A 293 2.40 -16.84 -14.01
C PRO A 293 3.73 -17.45 -13.55
N GLU A 294 4.75 -17.45 -14.41
CA GLU A 294 6.11 -17.90 -14.07
C GLU A 294 6.77 -16.97 -13.05
N GLN A 295 6.67 -15.65 -13.23
CA GLN A 295 7.20 -14.69 -12.27
C GLN A 295 6.51 -14.84 -10.91
N THR A 296 5.19 -14.95 -10.90
CA THR A 296 4.45 -15.13 -9.64
C THR A 296 4.76 -16.46 -8.96
N ALA A 297 5.02 -17.54 -9.71
CA ALA A 297 5.46 -18.80 -9.11
C ALA A 297 6.83 -18.68 -8.42
N VAL A 298 7.76 -17.89 -8.99
CA VAL A 298 9.06 -17.60 -8.35
C VAL A 298 8.85 -16.78 -7.08
N ASP A 299 8.09 -15.69 -7.16
CA ASP A 299 7.81 -14.82 -6.00
C ASP A 299 7.12 -15.61 -4.87
N LEU A 300 6.16 -16.48 -5.22
CA LEU A 300 5.49 -17.35 -4.25
C LEU A 300 6.45 -18.36 -3.62
N THR A 301 7.40 -18.88 -4.39
CA THR A 301 8.47 -19.77 -3.87
C THR A 301 9.36 -19.05 -2.86
N ASP A 302 9.75 -17.80 -3.16
CA ASP A 302 10.53 -16.97 -2.25
C ASP A 302 9.75 -16.62 -0.99
N LEU A 303 8.45 -16.35 -1.13
CA LEU A 303 7.56 -16.11 0.00
C LEU A 303 7.40 -17.36 0.89
N MET A 304 7.22 -18.53 0.28
CA MET A 304 7.21 -19.81 1.00
C MET A 304 8.52 -20.00 1.76
N ASN A 305 9.67 -19.76 1.13
CA ASN A 305 10.97 -19.86 1.79
C ASN A 305 11.16 -18.86 2.92
N HIS A 306 10.68 -17.63 2.76
CA HIS A 306 10.68 -16.62 3.80
C HIS A 306 9.92 -17.08 5.04
N TYR A 307 8.68 -17.57 4.90
CA TYR A 307 7.89 -18.00 6.05
C TYR A 307 8.35 -19.33 6.66
N ARG A 308 9.05 -20.18 5.89
CA ARG A 308 9.78 -21.31 6.48
C ARG A 308 10.85 -20.84 7.47
N GLN A 309 11.56 -19.76 7.16
CA GLN A 309 12.60 -19.21 8.02
C GLN A 309 12.02 -18.37 9.16
N LYS A 310 11.05 -17.49 8.84
CA LYS A 310 10.46 -16.54 9.78
C LYS A 310 9.56 -17.21 10.82
N TRP A 311 8.70 -18.13 10.41
CA TRP A 311 7.68 -18.76 11.27
C TRP A 311 7.93 -20.25 11.54
N GLY A 312 8.93 -20.86 10.90
CA GLY A 312 9.20 -22.29 11.04
C GLY A 312 8.19 -23.19 10.32
N THR A 313 7.37 -22.61 9.44
CA THR A 313 6.34 -23.31 8.66
C THR A 313 6.93 -24.45 7.84
N LYS A 314 6.20 -25.57 7.74
CA LYS A 314 6.60 -26.74 6.94
C LYS A 314 5.62 -27.06 5.80
N ARG A 315 4.35 -26.71 5.99
CA ARG A 315 3.25 -26.97 5.05
C ARG A 315 2.55 -25.68 4.67
N PHE A 316 2.02 -25.64 3.46
CA PHE A 316 1.36 -24.45 2.91
C PHE A 316 -0.04 -24.80 2.44
N ILE A 317 -0.96 -23.86 2.63
CA ILE A 317 -2.24 -23.81 1.96
C ILE A 317 -2.17 -22.64 0.99
N LEU A 318 -2.56 -22.85 -0.26
CA LEU A 318 -2.72 -21.76 -1.21
C LEU A 318 -4.20 -21.45 -1.33
N ALA A 319 -4.60 -20.25 -0.94
CA ALA A 319 -5.97 -19.77 -1.03
C ALA A 319 -6.04 -18.56 -1.97
N GLY A 320 -7.09 -18.49 -2.78
CA GLY A 320 -7.37 -17.35 -3.63
C GLY A 320 -8.85 -16.99 -3.57
N TYR A 321 -9.16 -15.70 -3.63
CA TYR A 321 -10.52 -15.17 -3.79
C TYR A 321 -10.63 -14.40 -5.11
N SER A 322 -11.70 -14.63 -5.86
CA SER A 322 -11.99 -13.93 -7.12
C SER A 322 -10.77 -13.96 -8.05
N PHE A 323 -10.22 -12.80 -8.43
CA PHE A 323 -8.98 -12.69 -9.20
C PHE A 323 -7.83 -13.56 -8.66
N GLY A 324 -7.61 -13.56 -7.34
CA GLY A 324 -6.60 -14.40 -6.70
C GLY A 324 -6.86 -15.90 -6.88
N ALA A 325 -8.13 -16.31 -6.96
CA ALA A 325 -8.52 -17.69 -7.28
C ALA A 325 -8.27 -18.02 -8.76
N ASP A 326 -8.51 -17.06 -9.66
CA ASP A 326 -8.40 -17.27 -11.10
C ASP A 326 -6.97 -17.49 -11.57
N VAL A 327 -6.01 -16.77 -10.97
CA VAL A 327 -4.58 -16.90 -11.30
C VAL A 327 -3.92 -18.10 -10.61
N MET A 328 -4.49 -18.60 -9.51
CA MET A 328 -3.89 -19.61 -8.65
C MET A 328 -3.53 -20.92 -9.37
N PRO A 329 -4.40 -21.53 -10.22
CA PRO A 329 -4.06 -22.77 -10.89
C PRO A 329 -2.80 -22.65 -11.77
N ALA A 330 -2.68 -21.54 -12.49
CA ALA A 330 -1.54 -21.29 -13.37
C ALA A 330 -0.24 -21.15 -12.59
N ILE A 331 -0.29 -20.45 -11.45
CA ILE A 331 0.85 -20.26 -10.54
C ILE A 331 1.27 -21.62 -9.96
N TYR A 332 0.34 -22.38 -9.38
CA TYR A 332 0.64 -23.68 -8.77
C TYR A 332 1.31 -24.64 -9.78
N ASN A 333 0.79 -24.70 -11.00
CA ASN A 333 1.33 -25.58 -12.05
C ASN A 333 2.79 -25.25 -12.44
N ARG A 334 3.28 -24.06 -12.10
CA ARG A 334 4.64 -23.58 -12.40
C ARG A 334 5.58 -23.63 -11.19
N LEU A 335 5.07 -23.93 -10.00
CA LEU A 335 5.91 -24.19 -8.84
C LEU A 335 6.79 -25.42 -9.09
N ALA A 336 8.00 -25.42 -8.52
CA ALA A 336 8.83 -26.63 -8.51
C ALA A 336 8.10 -27.76 -7.77
N THR A 337 8.33 -29.01 -8.20
CA THR A 337 7.70 -30.20 -7.58
C THR A 337 7.92 -30.25 -6.06
N GLU A 338 9.07 -29.76 -5.59
CA GLU A 338 9.39 -29.69 -4.17
C GLU A 338 8.43 -28.78 -3.38
N ASP A 339 8.07 -27.62 -3.95
CA ASP A 339 7.14 -26.66 -3.35
C ASP A 339 5.69 -27.13 -3.51
N GLN A 340 5.34 -27.69 -4.68
CA GLN A 340 4.05 -28.35 -4.87
C GLN A 340 3.80 -29.42 -3.79
N ASN A 341 4.81 -30.21 -3.43
CA ASN A 341 4.69 -31.25 -2.40
C ASN A 341 4.52 -30.70 -0.97
N ARG A 342 4.81 -29.42 -0.74
CA ARG A 342 4.58 -28.73 0.53
C ARG A 342 3.18 -28.12 0.63
N VAL A 343 2.49 -27.97 -0.49
CA VAL A 343 1.10 -27.51 -0.54
C VAL A 343 0.14 -28.65 -0.22
N ASP A 344 -0.61 -28.52 0.87
CA ASP A 344 -1.62 -29.50 1.34
C ASP A 344 -3.00 -29.26 0.73
N ALA A 345 -3.37 -28.01 0.46
CA ALA A 345 -4.64 -27.67 -0.16
C ALA A 345 -4.51 -26.44 -1.07
N ILE A 346 -5.36 -26.43 -2.10
CA ILE A 346 -5.59 -25.30 -3.01
C ILE A 346 -7.05 -24.92 -2.86
N ILE A 347 -7.32 -23.75 -2.30
CA ILE A 347 -8.66 -23.23 -2.01
C ILE A 347 -8.97 -22.12 -3.01
N LEU A 348 -10.05 -22.28 -3.76
CA LEU A 348 -10.48 -21.34 -4.80
C LEU A 348 -11.87 -20.82 -4.42
N LEU A 349 -11.98 -19.54 -4.06
CA LEU A 349 -13.24 -18.89 -3.68
C LEU A 349 -13.71 -18.00 -4.83
N ALA A 350 -14.96 -18.16 -5.26
CA ALA A 350 -15.54 -17.39 -6.36
C ALA A 350 -14.72 -17.49 -7.66
N PHE A 351 -14.19 -18.68 -7.94
CA PHE A 351 -13.38 -18.97 -9.13
C PHE A 351 -14.21 -18.87 -10.41
N ALA A 352 -13.73 -18.07 -11.37
CA ALA A 352 -14.38 -17.81 -12.65
C ALA A 352 -13.91 -18.77 -13.76
N ARG A 353 -14.65 -18.83 -14.87
CA ARG A 353 -14.30 -19.65 -16.07
C ARG A 353 -13.23 -19.00 -16.96
N SER A 354 -13.05 -17.69 -16.82
CA SER A 354 -11.97 -16.92 -17.41
C SER A 354 -11.31 -16.06 -16.34
N GLY A 355 -10.03 -15.78 -16.50
CA GLY A 355 -9.25 -14.94 -15.61
C GLY A 355 -8.28 -14.09 -16.41
N SER A 356 -7.93 -12.92 -15.90
CA SER A 356 -6.84 -12.10 -16.41
C SER A 356 -5.63 -12.20 -15.47
N PHE A 357 -4.41 -12.08 -16.00
CA PHE A 357 -3.18 -11.94 -15.20
C PHE A 357 -2.80 -10.46 -15.02
N GLU A 358 -3.80 -9.59 -15.11
CA GLU A 358 -3.73 -8.15 -14.92
C GLU A 358 -5.09 -7.69 -14.37
N ILE A 359 -5.09 -6.89 -13.31
CA ILE A 359 -6.33 -6.29 -12.81
C ILE A 359 -6.76 -5.25 -13.82
N HIS A 360 -7.79 -5.60 -14.58
CA HIS A 360 -8.52 -4.63 -15.37
C HIS A 360 -9.41 -3.85 -14.40
N VAL A 361 -8.95 -2.65 -14.04
CA VAL A 361 -9.88 -1.55 -13.80
C VAL A 361 -10.55 -1.34 -15.18
N ASP A 362 -11.87 -1.44 -15.26
CA ASP A 362 -12.62 -1.66 -16.51
C ASP A 362 -12.23 -0.68 -17.65
N GLY A 363 -11.48 -1.16 -18.64
CA GLY A 363 -11.29 -0.45 -19.92
C GLY A 363 -9.87 0.10 -20.18
N TRP A 364 -9.26 -0.49 -21.22
CA TRP A 364 -8.08 -0.01 -22.00
C TRP A 364 -6.69 -0.25 -21.34
N LEU A 365 -5.67 -0.85 -21.99
CA LEU A 365 -5.18 -0.67 -23.37
C LEU A 365 -4.15 -1.72 -23.85
N GLY A 366 -4.27 -2.14 -25.12
CA GLY A 366 -3.10 -2.33 -26.01
C GLY A 366 -2.39 -3.69 -25.97
N ASN A 367 -2.84 -4.63 -26.83
CA ASN A 367 -2.57 -6.07 -26.81
C ASN A 367 -3.25 -6.78 -25.63
N ALA A 368 -4.51 -7.14 -25.85
CA ALA A 368 -5.19 -8.16 -25.05
C ALA A 368 -4.23 -9.33 -24.75
N GLY A 369 -3.77 -9.43 -23.50
CA GLY A 369 -3.69 -10.75 -22.90
C GLY A 369 -5.12 -11.26 -22.95
N LYS A 370 -5.48 -12.06 -23.96
CA LYS A 370 -6.80 -12.67 -24.02
C LYS A 370 -7.10 -13.22 -22.64
N GLU A 371 -8.25 -12.87 -22.06
CA GLU A 371 -8.81 -13.59 -20.93
C GLU A 371 -8.44 -15.06 -21.07
N ALA A 372 -7.59 -15.52 -20.18
CA ALA A 372 -7.10 -16.88 -20.25
C ALA A 372 -8.24 -17.73 -19.69
N THR A 373 -8.68 -18.73 -20.44
CA THR A 373 -9.59 -19.71 -19.88
C THR A 373 -8.88 -20.35 -18.70
N THR A 374 -9.51 -20.33 -17.53
CA THR A 374 -8.91 -20.87 -16.29
C THR A 374 -8.95 -22.40 -16.29
N GLY A 375 -9.91 -22.97 -17.03
CA GLY A 375 -10.17 -24.40 -17.13
C GLY A 375 -8.96 -25.28 -17.50
N PRO A 376 -8.17 -24.96 -18.55
CA PRO A 376 -6.96 -25.71 -18.88
C PRO A 376 -5.91 -25.79 -17.74
N GLU A 377 -5.79 -24.76 -16.91
CA GLU A 377 -4.88 -24.78 -15.75
C GLU A 377 -5.53 -25.50 -14.56
N MET A 378 -6.84 -25.32 -14.34
CA MET A 378 -7.63 -26.06 -13.35
C MET A 378 -7.54 -27.58 -13.55
N ALA A 379 -7.68 -28.06 -14.79
CA ALA A 379 -7.65 -29.48 -15.12
C ALA A 379 -6.30 -30.17 -14.80
N LYS A 380 -5.22 -29.41 -14.67
CA LYS A 380 -3.87 -29.92 -14.33
C LYS A 380 -3.65 -30.04 -12.82
N LEU A 381 -4.52 -29.44 -12.00
CA LEU A 381 -4.37 -29.47 -10.55
C LEU A 381 -4.59 -30.88 -9.99
N PRO A 382 -3.87 -31.27 -8.93
CA PRO A 382 -4.12 -32.53 -8.24
C PRO A 382 -5.48 -32.45 -7.51
N ALA A 383 -6.48 -33.15 -8.03
CA ALA A 383 -7.86 -33.14 -7.52
C ALA A 383 -7.97 -33.33 -5.99
N ALA A 384 -7.10 -34.15 -5.39
CA ALA A 384 -7.06 -34.40 -3.95
C ALA A 384 -6.76 -33.15 -3.10
N LYS A 385 -6.13 -32.11 -3.68
CA LYS A 385 -5.80 -30.86 -2.99
C LYS A 385 -6.83 -29.77 -3.20
N VAL A 386 -7.70 -29.86 -4.21
CA VAL A 386 -8.54 -28.73 -4.65
C VAL A 386 -9.86 -28.67 -3.87
N PHE A 387 -10.16 -27.50 -3.31
CA PHE A 387 -11.44 -27.12 -2.72
C PHE A 387 -11.95 -25.86 -3.42
N CYS A 388 -13.06 -25.96 -4.15
CA CYS A 388 -13.61 -24.87 -4.96
C CYS A 388 -14.97 -24.44 -4.40
N VAL A 389 -15.13 -23.18 -4.03
CA VAL A 389 -16.33 -22.63 -3.40
C VAL A 389 -16.96 -21.58 -4.31
N TYR A 390 -18.28 -21.66 -4.51
CA TYR A 390 -19.02 -20.71 -5.36
C TYR A 390 -20.39 -20.37 -4.77
N GLY A 391 -20.83 -19.12 -4.96
CA GLY A 391 -22.19 -18.67 -4.63
C GLY A 391 -23.23 -19.26 -5.60
N ILE A 392 -24.44 -19.50 -5.12
CA ILE A 392 -25.53 -20.05 -5.95
C ILE A 392 -25.88 -19.12 -7.12
N GLU A 393 -25.76 -17.81 -6.93
CA GLU A 393 -26.06 -16.80 -7.96
C GLU A 393 -25.03 -16.81 -9.10
N GLU A 394 -23.79 -17.24 -8.82
CA GLU A 394 -22.68 -17.30 -9.78
C GLU A 394 -22.55 -18.65 -10.48
N LYS A 395 -23.45 -19.60 -10.19
CA LYS A 395 -23.32 -21.00 -10.63
C LYS A 395 -23.06 -21.16 -12.14
N LYS A 396 -23.65 -20.29 -12.97
CA LYS A 396 -23.52 -20.38 -14.43
C LYS A 396 -22.15 -19.94 -14.95
N ASP A 397 -21.47 -19.08 -14.20
CA ASP A 397 -20.23 -18.41 -14.61
C ASP A 397 -19.04 -18.89 -13.79
N SER A 398 -19.28 -19.64 -12.72
CA SER A 398 -18.23 -20.22 -11.87
C SER A 398 -17.45 -21.32 -12.59
N GLY A 399 -16.12 -21.20 -12.53
CA GLY A 399 -15.16 -22.22 -12.93
C GLY A 399 -15.26 -23.50 -12.08
N CYS A 400 -15.79 -23.43 -10.85
CA CYS A 400 -16.04 -24.61 -10.01
C CYS A 400 -17.09 -25.57 -10.60
N THR A 401 -17.90 -25.10 -11.56
CA THR A 401 -18.95 -25.89 -12.23
C THR A 401 -18.59 -26.26 -13.67
N ASP A 402 -17.43 -25.83 -14.14
CA ASP A 402 -16.97 -26.13 -15.48
C ASP A 402 -16.58 -27.61 -15.63
N THR A 403 -16.65 -28.14 -16.85
CA THR A 403 -16.26 -29.52 -17.17
C THR A 403 -14.78 -29.84 -16.88
N THR A 404 -13.94 -28.81 -16.80
CA THR A 404 -12.50 -28.91 -16.48
C THR A 404 -12.22 -28.87 -14.97
N ALA A 405 -13.23 -28.60 -14.13
CA ALA A 405 -13.07 -28.54 -12.69
C ALA A 405 -12.69 -29.90 -12.10
N VAL A 406 -11.71 -29.89 -11.20
CA VAL A 406 -11.24 -31.06 -10.44
C VAL A 406 -11.37 -30.83 -8.93
N GLY A 407 -11.45 -31.92 -8.18
CA GLY A 407 -11.55 -31.88 -6.72
C GLY A 407 -12.95 -31.64 -6.19
N GLU A 408 -13.04 -31.09 -4.99
CA GLU A 408 -14.31 -30.90 -4.28
C GLU A 408 -14.88 -29.52 -4.55
N ALA A 409 -16.12 -29.46 -5.06
CA ALA A 409 -16.86 -28.22 -5.27
C ALA A 409 -17.97 -28.07 -4.22
N VAL A 410 -18.08 -26.89 -3.61
CA VAL A 410 -19.11 -26.55 -2.61
C VAL A 410 -19.88 -25.32 -3.07
N GLN A 411 -21.21 -25.47 -3.12
CA GLN A 411 -22.13 -24.37 -3.34
C GLN A 411 -22.53 -23.75 -2.01
N LEU A 412 -22.51 -22.42 -1.94
CA LEU A 412 -23.04 -21.63 -0.81
C LEU A 412 -24.21 -20.74 -1.25
N PRO A 413 -25.03 -20.26 -0.30
CA PRO A 413 -25.95 -19.14 -0.54
C PRO A 413 -25.24 -17.87 -1.03
N GLY A 414 -26.01 -16.94 -1.59
CA GLY A 414 -25.52 -15.66 -2.10
C GLY A 414 -24.79 -15.70 -3.44
N GLY A 415 -24.15 -14.58 -3.75
CA GLY A 415 -23.27 -14.38 -4.91
C GLY A 415 -21.80 -14.33 -4.53
N HIS A 416 -21.06 -13.40 -5.13
CA HIS A 416 -19.59 -13.28 -5.04
C HIS A 416 -19.05 -13.19 -3.60
N HIS A 417 -19.83 -12.58 -2.70
CA HIS A 417 -19.47 -12.38 -1.29
C HIS A 417 -20.09 -13.40 -0.32
N PHE A 418 -20.77 -14.44 -0.82
CA PHE A 418 -21.32 -15.55 0.00
C PHE A 418 -22.24 -15.11 1.15
N ASP A 419 -23.12 -14.14 0.92
CA ASP A 419 -24.02 -13.53 1.91
C ASP A 419 -23.30 -12.91 3.14
N GLU A 420 -22.01 -12.59 3.01
CA GLU A 420 -21.18 -11.97 4.05
C GLU A 420 -21.05 -12.82 5.34
N ASP A 421 -21.39 -14.12 5.31
CA ASP A 421 -21.20 -15.05 6.42
C ASP A 421 -19.74 -15.56 6.48
N TYR A 422 -18.82 -14.61 6.61
CA TYR A 422 -17.37 -14.84 6.64
C TYR A 422 -16.90 -15.74 7.79
N PRO A 423 -17.48 -15.69 9.01
CA PRO A 423 -17.12 -16.64 10.06
C PRO A 423 -17.47 -18.08 9.69
N ALA A 424 -18.63 -18.33 9.07
CA ALA A 424 -18.98 -19.66 8.59
C ALA A 424 -18.09 -20.09 7.42
N LEU A 425 -17.74 -19.18 6.53
CA LEU A 425 -16.79 -19.43 5.45
C LEU A 425 -15.43 -19.86 6.00
N ALA A 426 -14.85 -19.11 6.95
CA ALA A 426 -13.57 -19.43 7.59
C ALA A 426 -13.56 -20.84 8.21
N LYS A 427 -14.63 -21.21 8.91
CA LYS A 427 -14.78 -22.56 9.48
C LYS A 427 -14.77 -23.63 8.40
N ARG A 428 -15.49 -23.42 7.29
CA ARG A 428 -15.51 -24.35 6.15
C ARG A 428 -14.11 -24.51 5.52
N LEU A 429 -13.35 -23.42 5.40
CA LEU A 429 -11.98 -23.49 4.87
C LEU A 429 -11.07 -24.32 5.77
N ILE A 430 -11.18 -24.14 7.09
CA ILE A 430 -10.44 -24.94 8.07
C ILE A 430 -10.82 -26.42 7.98
N ASP A 431 -12.11 -26.74 7.89
CA ASP A 431 -12.58 -28.12 7.75
C ASP A 431 -12.04 -28.76 6.46
N ALA A 432 -12.01 -27.99 5.36
CA ALA A 432 -11.45 -28.42 4.09
C ALA A 432 -9.92 -28.66 4.16
N ILE A 433 -9.18 -27.80 4.87
CA ILE A 433 -7.74 -27.98 5.14
C ILE A 433 -7.51 -29.26 5.94
N ASN A 434 -8.25 -29.44 7.05
CA ASN A 434 -8.11 -30.59 7.94
C ASN A 434 -8.38 -31.91 7.23
N LYS A 435 -9.45 -31.95 6.43
CA LYS A 435 -9.79 -33.11 5.59
C LYS A 435 -8.63 -33.50 4.67
N ARG A 436 -7.97 -32.54 4.00
CA ARG A 436 -6.85 -32.79 3.08
C ARG A 436 -5.56 -33.17 3.79
N GLN A 437 -5.36 -32.67 5.01
CA GLN A 437 -4.27 -33.09 5.88
C GLN A 437 -4.52 -34.42 6.61
N GLY A 438 -5.69 -35.05 6.42
CA GLY A 438 -6.06 -36.29 7.12
C GLY A 438 -6.31 -36.10 8.62
N LYS A 439 -6.47 -34.85 9.08
CA LYS A 439 -6.86 -34.52 10.46
C LYS A 439 -8.36 -34.78 10.58
N THR A 440 -8.74 -35.95 11.07
CA THR A 440 -10.14 -36.25 11.37
C THR A 440 -10.59 -35.34 12.50
N GLY A 441 -11.66 -34.55 12.30
CA GLY A 441 -12.11 -33.54 13.25
C GLY A 441 -12.34 -34.13 14.65
N ALA A 442 -11.71 -33.53 15.66
CA ALA A 442 -12.21 -33.66 17.02
C ALA A 442 -13.57 -32.97 17.04
N GLN A 443 -14.64 -33.78 17.11
CA GLN A 443 -16.00 -33.31 17.37
C GLN A 443 -16.08 -32.65 18.74
#